data_AF-A0AAW9FI68-F1
#
_entry.id   AF-A0AAW9FI68-F1
#
_cell.length_a   1.000
_cell.length_b   1.000
_cell.length_c   1.000
_cell.angle_alpha   90.00
_cell.angle_beta   90.00
_cell.angle_gamma   90.00
#
_symmetry.space_group_name_H-M   'P 1'
#
loop_
_entity.id
_entity.type
_entity.pdbx_description
1 polymer ?
#
loop_
_entity_poly.entity_id
_entity_poly.type
_entity_poly.pdbx_seq_one_letter_code
_entity_poly.pdbx_strand_id
1 'polypeptide(L)'
;MSLMQNLRIRTKVLSLVLPTCLIGIGGALYVSSNFKSADTEYSDFIANDGNAEIDMAIASQRLVAIVYDAYQVFLYDAGTAGMKRATDDYAASKTRLNELIDNAEKLLPEESQALGSLQSQAESIIEITDKAVAAGSANRDAEAKALLVQADEKAAKTIGEMRTWINGASDGIKTRSAELSEKTSDTILYTLLTLAGVFSLTLLLAVFVTKREITSPIERLRSRMMSLASGKVDEVVPGADRRDELGSMASAVAVFRDNAIEKDRLEKQTDADRALSESERLEREKQKAEDAANTKFAVDSLRGGLEALANGNVSHRIRTPFTGTLDELRSNFNGSVEKLHSVLKSVGQNAAGIDAGANEIRSAADDLSRRTEQQAASVEETAAALEQITTTVRDSAKRADDAGKLVEKARSGVERSGELMQDAVQAMMAIEKSAGEMGNIISVIDEIAFQTNLLALNAGVEAARAGEAGKGFAVVAQEVRELAQRSATAAKEIKTLIAASGSQVQTGVSLVKQTGNSLDTIVDEVREISRHVNAIVESSREQSTGLQEINTAVNVMDHGTQQNAAMVEQSTAASHSLAREAAALNQLLAQFDLRGGQGSDSVLRGQWAA
;
A
#
# COMPACT_ATOMS: atom_id res chain seq x y z
N MET A 1 -16.53 45.32 47.25
CA MET A 1 -15.06 45.42 47.09
C MET A 1 -14.66 44.40 46.04
N SER A 2 -13.97 44.82 44.98
CA SER A 2 -13.50 43.86 43.97
C SER A 2 -12.27 43.15 44.53
N LEU A 3 -12.29 41.82 44.55
CA LEU A 3 -11.20 40.94 45.01
C LEU A 3 -9.86 41.25 44.33
N MET A 4 -9.88 41.91 43.17
CA MET A 4 -8.69 42.25 42.38
C MET A 4 -8.20 43.70 42.56
N GLN A 5 -8.86 44.53 43.39
CA GLN A 5 -8.53 45.95 43.49
C GLN A 5 -7.13 46.24 44.06
N ASN A 6 -6.58 45.34 44.90
CA ASN A 6 -5.30 45.53 45.58
C ASN A 6 -4.18 44.61 45.05
N LEU A 7 -4.43 43.85 43.98
CA LEU A 7 -3.42 43.00 43.36
C LEU A 7 -2.53 43.82 42.41
N ARG A 8 -1.27 43.40 42.26
CA ARG A 8 -0.36 43.98 41.26
C ARG A 8 -0.87 43.78 39.84
N ILE A 9 -0.68 44.74 38.93
CA ILE A 9 -1.13 44.67 37.53
C ILE A 9 -0.67 43.36 36.86
N ARG A 10 0.59 42.96 37.04
CA ARG A 10 1.12 41.67 36.52
C ARG A 10 0.33 40.46 37.02
N THR A 11 -0.10 40.47 38.28
CA THR A 11 -0.86 39.37 38.89
C THR A 11 -2.28 39.32 38.33
N LYS A 12 -2.91 40.49 38.09
CA LYS A 12 -4.23 40.56 37.45
C LYS A 12 -4.19 40.00 36.03
N VAL A 13 -3.18 40.40 35.24
CA VAL A 13 -3.00 39.88 33.87
C VAL A 13 -2.74 38.37 33.89
N LEU A 14 -1.84 37.89 34.75
CA LEU A 14 -1.54 36.45 34.85
C LEU A 14 -2.78 35.64 35.26
N SER A 15 -3.59 36.15 36.21
CA SER A 15 -4.82 35.47 36.66
C SER A 15 -5.90 35.35 35.58
N LEU A 16 -5.82 36.15 34.50
CA LEU A 16 -6.72 36.08 33.35
C LEU A 16 -6.18 35.18 32.23
N VAL A 17 -4.85 35.11 32.06
CA VAL A 17 -4.22 34.32 30.99
C VAL A 17 -4.13 32.84 31.35
N LEU A 18 -3.77 32.53 32.60
CA LEU A 18 -3.49 31.16 33.05
C LEU A 18 -4.72 30.22 32.93
N PRO A 19 -5.95 30.63 33.31
CA PRO A 19 -7.15 29.82 33.11
C PRO A 19 -7.45 29.56 31.63
N THR A 20 -7.23 30.54 30.75
CA THR A 20 -7.47 30.41 29.31
C THR A 20 -6.53 29.38 28.67
N CYS A 21 -5.25 29.37 29.07
CA CYS A 21 -4.30 28.36 28.64
C CYS A 21 -4.68 26.96 29.15
N LEU A 22 -5.12 26.84 30.41
CA LEU A 22 -5.55 25.56 30.98
C LEU A 22 -6.80 25.00 30.29
N ILE A 23 -7.75 25.86 29.91
CA ILE A 23 -8.93 25.48 29.11
C ILE A 23 -8.52 24.97 27.73
N GLY A 24 -7.56 25.63 27.07
CA GLY A 24 -7.03 25.17 25.78
C GLY A 24 -6.38 23.79 25.86
N ILE A 25 -5.54 23.56 26.87
CA ILE A 25 -4.88 22.25 27.09
C ILE A 25 -5.92 21.18 27.46
N GLY A 26 -6.86 21.48 28.36
CA GLY A 26 -7.92 20.55 28.75
C GLY A 26 -8.85 20.20 27.59
N GLY A 27 -9.20 21.17 26.74
CA GLY A 27 -9.99 20.95 25.53
C GLY A 27 -9.27 20.06 24.51
N ALA A 28 -7.97 20.30 24.29
CA ALA A 28 -7.17 19.46 23.40
C ALA A 28 -7.08 18.00 23.91
N LEU A 29 -6.90 17.80 25.22
CA LEU A 29 -6.89 16.47 25.83
C LEU A 29 -8.25 15.77 25.72
N TYR A 30 -9.35 16.50 25.94
CA TYR A 30 -10.71 15.96 25.81
C TYR A 30 -11.03 15.52 24.38
N VAL A 31 -10.71 16.38 23.40
CA VAL A 31 -10.86 16.05 21.97
C VAL A 31 -10.01 14.85 21.60
N SER A 32 -8.73 14.84 21.99
CA SER A 32 -7.82 13.71 21.72
C SER A 32 -8.33 12.40 22.32
N SER A 33 -8.89 12.42 23.53
CA SER A 33 -9.48 11.24 24.17
C SER A 33 -10.69 10.72 23.40
N ASN A 34 -11.60 11.61 22.98
CA ASN A 34 -12.80 11.20 22.22
C ASN A 34 -12.44 10.67 20.83
N PHE A 35 -11.46 11.29 20.15
CA PHE A 35 -10.95 10.78 18.89
C PHE A 35 -10.34 9.39 19.05
N LYS A 36 -9.56 9.16 20.11
CA LYS A 36 -8.98 7.84 20.39
C LYS A 36 -10.05 6.78 20.65
N SER A 37 -11.11 7.12 21.40
CA SER A 37 -12.24 6.21 21.62
C SER A 37 -12.97 5.89 20.32
N ALA A 38 -13.25 6.89 19.48
CA ALA A 38 -13.90 6.69 18.18
C ALA A 38 -13.04 5.85 17.22
N ASP A 39 -11.72 6.09 17.19
CA ASP A 39 -10.76 5.32 16.41
C ASP A 39 -10.68 3.86 16.86
N THR A 40 -10.73 3.62 18.17
CA THR A 40 -10.77 2.26 18.73
C THR A 40 -12.08 1.55 18.34
N GLU A 41 -13.23 2.22 18.50
CA GLU A 41 -14.55 1.67 18.13
C GLU A 41 -14.65 1.38 16.62
N TYR A 42 -14.06 2.24 15.78
CA TYR A 42 -14.00 2.05 14.33
C TYR A 42 -13.06 0.91 13.94
N SER A 43 -11.90 0.81 14.60
CA SER A 43 -10.92 -0.24 14.36
C SER A 43 -11.44 -1.62 14.78
N ASP A 44 -12.06 -1.72 15.96
CA ASP A 44 -12.65 -2.98 16.45
C ASP A 44 -13.78 -3.46 15.53
N PHE A 45 -14.60 -2.53 15.04
CA PHE A 45 -15.67 -2.81 14.08
C PHE A 45 -15.15 -3.34 12.73
N ILE A 46 -14.12 -2.72 12.15
CA ILE A 46 -13.53 -3.23 10.90
C ILE A 46 -12.84 -4.59 11.13
N ALA A 47 -12.12 -4.72 12.24
CA ALA A 47 -11.32 -5.91 12.54
C ALA A 47 -12.16 -7.14 12.89
N ASN A 48 -13.36 -6.96 13.47
CA ASN A 48 -14.22 -8.05 13.89
C ASN A 48 -15.39 -8.26 12.93
N ASP A 49 -16.31 -7.30 12.80
CA ASP A 49 -17.50 -7.41 11.96
C ASP A 49 -17.14 -7.63 10.49
N GLY A 50 -16.21 -6.84 9.95
CA GLY A 50 -15.79 -6.95 8.54
C GLY A 50 -15.09 -8.27 8.22
N ASN A 51 -14.20 -8.74 9.10
CA ASN A 51 -13.50 -10.01 8.90
C ASN A 51 -14.43 -11.21 9.04
N ALA A 52 -15.38 -11.17 9.99
CA ALA A 52 -16.39 -12.22 10.14
C ALA A 52 -17.35 -12.30 8.93
N GLU A 53 -17.74 -11.15 8.35
CA GLU A 53 -18.52 -11.13 7.10
C GLU A 53 -17.75 -11.80 5.95
N ILE A 54 -16.47 -11.45 5.77
CA ILE A 54 -15.59 -12.04 4.75
C ILE A 54 -15.44 -13.54 4.97
N ASP A 55 -15.18 -13.97 6.20
CA ASP A 55 -15.02 -15.38 6.53
C ASP A 55 -16.29 -16.17 6.20
N MET A 56 -17.47 -15.63 6.53
CA MET A 56 -18.75 -16.25 6.20
C MET A 56 -19.06 -16.24 4.70
N ALA A 57 -18.64 -15.22 3.96
CA ALA A 57 -18.75 -15.20 2.50
C ALA A 57 -17.88 -16.31 1.86
N ILE A 58 -16.65 -16.49 2.34
CA ILE A 58 -15.77 -17.58 1.90
C ILE A 58 -16.33 -18.92 2.35
N ALA A 59 -16.89 -19.03 3.57
CA ALA A 59 -17.54 -20.24 4.08
C ALA A 59 -18.69 -20.66 3.17
N SER A 60 -19.56 -19.73 2.77
CA SER A 60 -20.65 -19.97 1.82
C SER A 60 -20.11 -20.52 0.48
N GLN A 61 -19.02 -19.95 -0.03
CA GLN A 61 -18.36 -20.45 -1.25
C GLN A 61 -17.75 -21.85 -1.05
N ARG A 62 -17.16 -22.14 0.11
CA ARG A 62 -16.59 -23.45 0.44
C ARG A 62 -17.68 -24.52 0.56
N LEU A 63 -18.86 -24.17 1.09
CA LEU A 63 -19.99 -25.09 1.14
C LEU A 63 -20.48 -25.46 -0.27
N VAL A 64 -20.49 -24.52 -1.22
CA VAL A 64 -20.74 -24.81 -2.65
C VAL A 64 -19.67 -25.74 -3.21
N ALA A 65 -18.39 -25.47 -2.92
CA ALA A 65 -17.28 -26.29 -3.39
C ALA A 65 -17.37 -27.73 -2.87
N ILE A 66 -17.68 -27.95 -1.59
CA ILE A 66 -17.86 -29.29 -1.00
C ILE A 66 -18.87 -30.12 -1.79
N VAL A 67 -20.02 -29.53 -2.14
CA VAL A 67 -21.05 -30.25 -2.91
C VAL A 67 -20.56 -30.52 -4.34
N TYR A 68 -19.94 -29.53 -4.98
CA TYR A 68 -19.41 -29.66 -6.34
C TYR A 68 -18.28 -30.69 -6.45
N ASP A 69 -17.31 -30.67 -5.53
CA ASP A 69 -16.19 -31.61 -5.46
C ASP A 69 -16.72 -33.03 -5.22
N ALA A 70 -17.75 -33.19 -4.38
CA ALA A 70 -18.42 -34.47 -4.18
C ALA A 70 -19.11 -34.98 -5.47
N TYR A 71 -19.71 -34.10 -6.28
CA TYR A 71 -20.20 -34.45 -7.61
C TYR A 71 -19.07 -34.87 -8.56
N GLN A 72 -17.91 -34.21 -8.50
CA GLN A 72 -16.76 -34.57 -9.33
C GLN A 72 -16.19 -35.94 -8.97
N VAL A 73 -16.10 -36.27 -7.67
CA VAL A 73 -15.68 -37.61 -7.22
C VAL A 73 -16.62 -38.69 -7.75
N PHE A 74 -17.92 -38.41 -7.81
CA PHE A 74 -18.90 -39.32 -8.39
C PHE A 74 -18.78 -39.45 -9.93
N LEU A 75 -18.43 -38.37 -10.64
CA LEU A 75 -18.38 -38.36 -12.10
C LEU A 75 -17.09 -38.93 -12.70
N TYR A 76 -15.98 -38.90 -11.96
CA TYR A 76 -14.70 -39.41 -12.45
C TYR A 76 -14.55 -40.90 -12.19
N ASP A 77 -13.98 -41.63 -13.15
CA ASP A 77 -13.70 -43.05 -13.00
C ASP A 77 -12.75 -43.31 -11.83
N ALA A 78 -13.01 -44.40 -11.10
CA ALA A 78 -12.23 -44.80 -9.94
C ALA A 78 -10.73 -44.97 -10.28
N GLY A 79 -9.86 -44.36 -9.48
CA GLY A 79 -8.40 -44.45 -9.64
C GLY A 79 -7.79 -43.46 -10.64
N THR A 80 -8.60 -42.60 -11.27
CA THR A 80 -8.08 -41.52 -12.13
C THR A 80 -7.45 -40.38 -11.32
N ALA A 81 -6.50 -39.66 -11.94
CA ALA A 81 -5.92 -38.46 -11.34
C ALA A 81 -6.95 -37.35 -11.08
N GLY A 82 -8.01 -37.27 -11.90
CA GLY A 82 -9.12 -36.34 -11.72
C GLY A 82 -9.91 -36.63 -10.44
N MET A 83 -10.24 -37.90 -10.19
CA MET A 83 -10.93 -38.32 -8.97
C MET A 83 -10.09 -38.05 -7.72
N LYS A 84 -8.78 -38.31 -7.78
CA LYS A 84 -7.86 -38.01 -6.65
C LYS A 84 -7.86 -36.52 -6.34
N ARG A 85 -7.71 -35.66 -7.35
CA ARG A 85 -7.77 -34.20 -7.18
C ARG A 85 -9.10 -33.76 -6.54
N ALA A 86 -10.23 -34.24 -7.08
CA ALA A 86 -11.54 -33.91 -6.53
C ALA A 86 -11.71 -34.36 -5.06
N THR A 87 -11.11 -35.50 -4.69
CA THR A 87 -11.12 -35.99 -3.29
C THR A 87 -10.26 -35.13 -2.38
N ASP A 88 -9.08 -34.71 -2.86
CA ASP A 88 -8.16 -33.84 -2.12
C ASP A 88 -8.79 -32.44 -1.93
N ASP A 89 -9.38 -31.86 -2.99
CA ASP A 89 -10.07 -30.57 -2.98
C ASP A 89 -11.29 -30.60 -2.04
N TYR A 90 -12.08 -31.68 -2.09
CA TYR A 90 -13.18 -31.91 -1.16
C TYR A 90 -12.72 -31.88 0.31
N ALA A 91 -11.63 -32.60 0.64
CA ALA A 91 -11.10 -32.64 2.00
C ALA A 91 -10.59 -31.27 2.48
N ALA A 92 -9.92 -30.52 1.59
CA ALA A 92 -9.45 -29.16 1.86
C ALA A 92 -10.63 -28.20 2.08
N SER A 93 -11.66 -28.27 1.23
CA SER A 93 -12.86 -27.44 1.32
C SER A 93 -13.62 -27.65 2.64
N LYS A 94 -13.74 -28.90 3.12
CA LYS A 94 -14.33 -29.21 4.43
C LYS A 94 -13.57 -28.57 5.59
N THR A 95 -12.26 -28.78 5.62
CA THR A 95 -11.40 -28.24 6.69
C THR A 95 -11.52 -26.73 6.73
N ARG A 96 -11.41 -26.10 5.56
CA ARG A 96 -11.47 -24.64 5.45
C ARG A 96 -12.84 -24.08 5.82
N LEU A 97 -13.94 -24.76 5.48
CA LEU A 97 -15.28 -24.33 5.85
C LEU A 97 -15.42 -24.21 7.37
N ASN A 98 -15.03 -25.25 8.11
CA ASN A 98 -15.14 -25.26 9.56
C ASN A 98 -14.26 -24.19 10.21
N GLU A 99 -13.01 -24.03 9.76
CA GLU A 99 -12.11 -22.98 10.25
C GLU A 99 -12.72 -21.58 10.11
N LEU A 100 -13.38 -21.30 8.98
CA LEU A 100 -13.95 -19.99 8.69
C LEU A 100 -15.16 -19.70 9.59
N ILE A 101 -16.05 -20.68 9.78
CA ILE A 101 -17.22 -20.50 10.66
C ILE A 101 -16.76 -20.35 12.12
N ASP A 102 -15.79 -21.16 12.57
CA ASP A 102 -15.20 -21.05 13.91
C ASP A 102 -14.54 -19.69 14.15
N ASN A 103 -13.87 -19.13 13.13
CA ASN A 103 -13.24 -17.82 13.25
C ASN A 103 -14.28 -16.70 13.30
N ALA A 104 -15.30 -16.76 12.44
CA ALA A 104 -16.41 -15.81 12.45
C ALA A 104 -17.12 -15.81 13.82
N GLU A 105 -17.33 -16.98 14.44
CA GLU A 105 -17.91 -17.08 15.78
C GLU A 105 -17.04 -16.45 16.88
N LYS A 106 -15.71 -16.59 16.79
CA LYS A 106 -14.78 -15.95 17.73
C LYS A 106 -14.75 -14.43 17.58
N LEU A 107 -14.88 -13.94 16.35
CA LEU A 107 -14.90 -12.52 16.04
C LEU A 107 -16.23 -11.87 16.44
N LEU A 108 -17.34 -12.60 16.37
CA LEU A 108 -18.69 -12.14 16.73
C LEU A 108 -19.36 -13.05 17.78
N PRO A 109 -18.94 -12.98 19.07
CA PRO A 109 -19.54 -13.78 20.14
C PRO A 109 -21.04 -13.56 20.31
N GLU A 110 -21.54 -12.37 20.00
CA GLU A 110 -22.96 -12.01 20.02
C GLU A 110 -23.80 -12.77 18.97
N GLU A 111 -23.18 -13.21 17.87
CA GLU A 111 -23.81 -13.96 16.77
C GLU A 111 -23.55 -15.48 16.87
N SER A 112 -22.91 -15.95 17.95
CA SER A 112 -22.56 -17.37 18.16
C SER A 112 -23.74 -18.32 17.98
N GLN A 113 -24.95 -17.94 18.41
CA GLN A 113 -26.14 -18.77 18.21
C GLN A 113 -26.50 -18.95 16.72
N ALA A 114 -26.42 -17.88 15.92
CA ALA A 114 -26.75 -17.91 14.51
C ALA A 114 -25.67 -18.68 13.72
N LEU A 115 -24.40 -18.38 14.01
CA LEU A 115 -23.25 -19.02 13.36
C LEU A 115 -23.14 -20.51 13.72
N GLY A 116 -23.35 -20.88 14.99
CA GLY A 116 -23.37 -22.28 15.42
C GLY A 116 -24.51 -23.10 14.79
N SER A 117 -25.66 -22.47 14.51
CA SER A 117 -26.73 -23.10 13.73
C SER A 117 -26.29 -23.38 12.28
N LEU A 118 -25.64 -22.42 11.62
CA LEU A 118 -25.10 -22.59 10.27
C LEU A 118 -24.00 -23.65 10.22
N GLN A 119 -23.14 -23.70 11.25
CA GLN A 119 -22.11 -24.73 11.42
C GLN A 119 -22.74 -26.13 11.50
N SER A 120 -23.74 -26.30 12.38
CA SER A 120 -24.43 -27.59 12.54
C SER A 120 -25.08 -28.07 11.24
N GLN A 121 -25.62 -27.13 10.44
CA GLN A 121 -26.18 -27.46 9.13
C GLN A 121 -25.11 -27.84 8.11
N ALA A 122 -24.00 -27.10 8.07
CA ALA A 122 -22.85 -27.42 7.22
C ALA A 122 -22.27 -28.80 7.55
N GLU A 123 -22.13 -29.14 8.83
CA GLU A 123 -21.71 -30.47 9.28
C GLU A 123 -22.67 -31.56 8.82
N SER A 124 -23.99 -31.34 8.90
CA SER A 124 -24.97 -32.30 8.38
C SER A 124 -24.84 -32.52 6.86
N ILE A 125 -24.47 -31.49 6.09
CA ILE A 125 -24.21 -31.60 4.65
C ILE A 125 -22.90 -32.36 4.41
N ILE A 126 -21.87 -32.07 5.21
CA ILE A 126 -20.59 -32.79 5.18
C ILE A 126 -20.81 -34.29 5.43
N GLU A 127 -21.60 -34.67 6.44
CA GLU A 127 -21.87 -36.09 6.72
C GLU A 127 -22.55 -36.83 5.55
N ILE A 128 -23.42 -36.15 4.80
CA ILE A 128 -24.10 -36.74 3.63
C ILE A 128 -23.13 -36.82 2.46
N THR A 129 -22.37 -35.76 2.20
CA THR A 129 -21.37 -35.73 1.12
C THR A 129 -20.21 -36.69 1.38
N ASP A 130 -19.84 -36.95 2.64
CA ASP A 130 -18.82 -37.94 3.01
C ASP A 130 -19.27 -39.35 2.60
N LYS A 131 -20.54 -39.68 2.87
CA LYS A 131 -21.14 -40.94 2.43
C LYS A 131 -21.20 -41.00 0.90
N ALA A 132 -21.51 -39.88 0.23
CA ALA A 132 -21.58 -39.82 -1.22
C ALA A 132 -20.21 -40.03 -1.88
N VAL A 133 -19.17 -39.35 -1.38
CA VAL A 133 -17.77 -39.49 -1.83
C VAL A 133 -17.29 -40.93 -1.61
N ALA A 134 -17.60 -41.54 -0.45
CA ALA A 134 -17.27 -42.93 -0.18
C ALA A 134 -18.03 -43.93 -1.08
N ALA A 135 -19.27 -43.62 -1.45
CA ALA A 135 -20.05 -44.42 -2.40
C ALA A 135 -19.52 -44.29 -3.83
N GLY A 136 -19.25 -43.07 -4.30
CA GLY A 136 -18.66 -42.80 -5.62
C GLY A 136 -17.29 -43.44 -5.77
N SER A 137 -16.47 -43.37 -4.72
CA SER A 137 -15.16 -44.02 -4.70
C SER A 137 -15.19 -45.55 -4.76
N ALA A 138 -16.32 -46.14 -4.40
CA ALA A 138 -16.55 -47.57 -4.46
C ALA A 138 -17.34 -48.00 -5.71
N ASN A 139 -17.52 -47.12 -6.71
CA ASN A 139 -18.39 -47.32 -7.88
C ASN A 139 -19.84 -47.70 -7.52
N ARG A 140 -20.36 -47.18 -6.40
CA ARG A 140 -21.76 -47.35 -5.96
C ARG A 140 -22.59 -46.16 -6.42
N ASP A 141 -22.71 -46.01 -7.74
CA ASP A 141 -23.19 -44.80 -8.40
C ASP A 141 -24.63 -44.42 -8.03
N ALA A 142 -25.51 -45.41 -7.90
CA ALA A 142 -26.91 -45.17 -7.52
C ALA A 142 -27.05 -44.63 -6.09
N GLU A 143 -26.22 -45.12 -5.17
CA GLU A 143 -26.16 -44.67 -3.77
C GLU A 143 -25.54 -43.27 -3.68
N ALA A 144 -24.40 -43.06 -4.36
CA ALA A 144 -23.73 -41.77 -4.42
C ALA A 144 -24.63 -40.67 -4.98
N LYS A 145 -25.34 -40.94 -6.08
CA LYS A 145 -26.28 -40.01 -6.69
C LYS A 145 -27.44 -39.65 -5.76
N ALA A 146 -28.02 -40.63 -5.06
CA ALA A 146 -29.11 -40.36 -4.12
C ALA A 146 -28.67 -39.47 -2.95
N LEU A 147 -27.45 -39.70 -2.43
CA LEU A 147 -26.87 -38.89 -1.37
C LEU A 147 -26.51 -37.48 -1.85
N LEU A 148 -25.97 -37.33 -3.07
CA LEU A 148 -25.65 -36.01 -3.64
C LEU A 148 -26.89 -35.15 -3.86
N VAL A 149 -28.01 -35.74 -4.31
CA VAL A 149 -29.30 -35.03 -4.42
C VAL A 149 -29.77 -34.55 -3.05
N GLN A 150 -29.66 -35.40 -2.02
CA GLN A 150 -30.02 -35.01 -0.65
C GLN A 150 -29.11 -33.90 -0.09
N ALA A 151 -27.81 -33.96 -0.38
CA ALA A 151 -26.85 -32.93 -0.01
C ALA A 151 -27.14 -31.61 -0.73
N ASP A 152 -27.48 -31.65 -2.02
CA ASP A 152 -27.79 -30.48 -2.84
C ASP A 152 -29.01 -29.72 -2.31
N GLU A 153 -30.11 -30.42 -1.98
CA GLU A 153 -31.31 -29.80 -1.40
C GLU A 153 -31.01 -29.09 -0.06
N LYS A 154 -30.22 -29.74 0.81
CA LYS A 154 -29.82 -29.14 2.09
C LYS A 154 -28.86 -27.98 1.90
N ALA A 155 -27.87 -28.12 1.02
CA ALA A 155 -26.91 -27.08 0.73
C ALA A 155 -27.58 -25.84 0.14
N ALA A 156 -28.52 -26.00 -0.80
CA ALA A 156 -29.28 -24.88 -1.36
C ALA A 156 -29.98 -24.06 -0.26
N LYS A 157 -30.57 -24.73 0.73
CA LYS A 157 -31.21 -24.08 1.88
C LYS A 157 -30.17 -23.37 2.76
N THR A 158 -29.13 -24.06 3.21
CA THR A 158 -28.12 -23.51 4.11
C THR A 158 -27.33 -22.37 3.48
N ILE A 159 -27.00 -22.45 2.18
CA ILE A 159 -26.38 -21.36 1.42
C ILE A 159 -27.31 -20.14 1.38
N GLY A 160 -28.62 -20.34 1.23
CA GLY A 160 -29.62 -19.27 1.32
C GLY A 160 -29.67 -18.59 2.69
N GLU A 161 -29.57 -19.37 3.77
CA GLU A 161 -29.48 -18.86 5.14
C GLU A 161 -28.16 -18.10 5.39
N MET A 162 -27.03 -18.66 4.95
CA MET A 162 -25.72 -18.00 4.99
C MET A 162 -25.74 -16.68 4.23
N ARG A 163 -26.32 -16.63 3.02
CA ARG A 163 -26.43 -15.40 2.24
C ARG A 163 -27.32 -14.36 2.93
N THR A 164 -28.41 -14.79 3.55
CA THR A 164 -29.27 -13.90 4.35
C THR A 164 -28.49 -13.29 5.50
N TRP A 165 -27.71 -14.09 6.22
CA TRP A 165 -26.84 -13.63 7.31
C TRP A 165 -25.78 -12.65 6.79
N ILE A 166 -25.05 -13.02 5.73
CA ILE A 166 -23.99 -12.16 5.12
C ILE A 166 -24.57 -10.81 4.70
N ASN A 167 -25.71 -10.80 4.00
CA ASN A 167 -26.35 -9.54 3.59
C ASN A 167 -26.79 -8.70 4.79
N GLY A 168 -27.32 -9.34 5.83
CA GLY A 168 -27.68 -8.69 7.09
C GLY A 168 -26.47 -8.08 7.79
N ALA A 169 -25.35 -8.81 7.87
CA ALA A 169 -24.08 -8.32 8.40
C ALA A 169 -23.57 -7.14 7.57
N SER A 170 -23.59 -7.24 6.24
CA SER A 170 -23.18 -6.18 5.30
C SER A 170 -23.98 -4.89 5.49
N ASP A 171 -25.30 -5.00 5.65
CA ASP A 171 -26.17 -3.84 5.87
C ASP A 171 -26.01 -3.28 7.29
N GLY A 172 -25.85 -4.15 8.30
CA GLY A 172 -25.48 -3.74 9.66
C GLY A 172 -24.18 -2.96 9.69
N ILE A 173 -23.17 -3.40 8.94
CA ILE A 173 -21.87 -2.75 8.80
C ILE A 173 -22.04 -1.35 8.17
N LYS A 174 -22.80 -1.22 7.09
CA LYS A 174 -23.06 0.09 6.46
C LYS A 174 -23.78 1.04 7.41
N THR A 175 -24.83 0.57 8.08
CA THR A 175 -25.61 1.40 9.01
C THR A 175 -24.75 1.84 10.19
N ARG A 176 -24.02 0.93 10.83
CA ARG A 176 -23.17 1.23 11.99
C ARG A 176 -21.99 2.13 11.62
N SER A 177 -21.39 1.95 10.44
CA SER A 177 -20.37 2.86 9.92
C SER A 177 -20.93 4.27 9.69
N ALA A 178 -22.16 4.39 9.18
CA ALA A 178 -22.80 5.69 8.97
C ALA A 178 -23.12 6.37 10.31
N GLU A 179 -23.70 5.64 11.26
CA GLU A 179 -23.97 6.14 12.62
C GLU A 179 -22.70 6.57 13.35
N LEU A 180 -21.62 5.79 13.24
CA LEU A 180 -20.34 6.12 13.88
C LEU A 180 -19.68 7.34 13.24
N SER A 181 -19.79 7.50 11.91
CA SER A 181 -19.34 8.70 11.19
C SER A 181 -20.15 9.94 11.60
N GLU A 182 -21.48 9.81 11.70
CA GLU A 182 -22.37 10.89 12.14
C GLU A 182 -22.08 11.30 13.58
N LYS A 183 -21.99 10.33 14.49
CA LYS A 183 -21.63 10.55 15.91
C LYS A 183 -20.25 11.19 16.06
N THR A 184 -19.28 10.82 15.23
CA THR A 184 -17.95 11.43 15.22
C THR A 184 -18.02 12.88 14.75
N SER A 185 -18.74 13.15 13.65
CA SER A 185 -18.96 14.50 13.13
C SER A 185 -19.67 15.41 14.14
N ASP A 186 -20.74 14.93 14.76
CA ASP A 186 -21.48 15.65 15.80
C ASP A 186 -20.63 15.92 17.03
N THR A 187 -19.87 14.92 17.48
CA THR A 187 -18.95 15.08 18.60
C THR A 187 -17.90 16.16 18.30
N ILE A 188 -17.34 16.18 17.08
CA ILE A 188 -16.41 17.24 16.63
C ILE A 188 -17.10 18.60 16.64
N LEU A 189 -18.30 18.72 16.06
CA LEU A 189 -19.03 19.98 15.98
C LEU A 189 -19.37 20.53 17.37
N TYR A 190 -19.94 19.71 18.25
CA TYR A 190 -20.31 20.13 19.61
C TYR A 190 -19.09 20.45 20.47
N THR A 191 -18.00 19.70 20.34
CA THR A 191 -16.76 20.03 21.06
C THR A 191 -16.14 21.34 20.57
N LEU A 192 -16.14 21.61 19.26
CA LEU A 192 -15.69 22.89 18.72
C LEU A 192 -16.57 24.06 19.16
N LEU A 193 -17.90 23.91 19.13
CA LEU A 193 -18.83 24.95 19.57
C LEU A 193 -18.71 25.24 21.06
N THR A 194 -18.56 24.21 21.90
CA THR A 194 -18.36 24.39 23.35
C THR A 194 -17.00 25.04 23.66
N LEU A 195 -15.91 24.62 23.00
CA LEU A 195 -14.60 25.28 23.10
C LEU A 195 -14.68 26.74 22.65
N ALA A 196 -15.25 27.03 21.48
CA ALA A 196 -15.41 28.38 20.97
C ALA A 196 -16.25 29.26 21.90
N GLY A 197 -17.33 28.72 22.49
CA GLY A 197 -18.17 29.40 23.46
C GLY A 197 -17.43 29.74 24.76
N VAL A 198 -16.71 28.77 25.34
CA VAL A 198 -15.91 28.98 26.55
C VAL A 198 -14.76 29.96 26.29
N PHE A 199 -14.10 29.88 25.14
CA PHE A 199 -13.05 30.82 24.74
C PHE A 199 -13.60 32.24 24.56
N SER A 200 -14.77 32.38 23.94
CA SER A 200 -15.44 33.67 23.77
C SER A 200 -15.86 34.28 25.12
N LEU A 201 -16.40 33.47 26.04
CA LEU A 201 -16.83 33.92 27.36
C LEU A 201 -15.64 34.35 28.23
N THR A 202 -14.53 33.60 28.21
CA THR A 202 -13.30 33.93 28.92
C THR A 202 -12.64 35.18 28.36
N LEU A 203 -12.64 35.36 27.02
CA LEU A 203 -12.16 36.59 26.37
C LEU A 203 -13.00 37.80 26.77
N LEU A 204 -14.34 37.69 26.75
CA LEU A 204 -15.25 38.75 27.17
C LEU A 204 -15.05 39.12 28.65
N LEU A 205 -14.88 38.12 29.52
CA LEU A 205 -14.58 38.34 30.94
C LEU A 205 -13.23 39.04 31.12
N ALA A 206 -12.20 38.63 30.37
CA ALA A 206 -10.88 39.26 30.41
C ALA A 206 -10.93 40.72 29.94
N VAL A 207 -11.67 41.03 28.87
CA VAL A 207 -11.89 42.39 28.39
C VAL A 207 -12.65 43.22 29.44
N PHE A 208 -13.70 42.66 30.04
CA PHE A 208 -14.48 43.33 31.07
C PHE A 208 -13.65 43.65 32.33
N VAL A 209 -12.88 42.68 32.83
CA VAL A 209 -12.00 42.87 33.99
C VAL A 209 -10.90 43.88 33.67
N THR A 210 -10.25 43.78 32.50
CA THR A 210 -9.21 44.73 32.09
C THR A 210 -9.75 46.16 32.00
N LYS A 211 -10.92 46.33 31.37
CA LYS A 211 -11.58 47.64 31.25
C LYS A 211 -11.93 48.23 32.62
N ARG A 212 -12.45 47.42 33.54
CA ARG A 212 -12.92 47.87 34.87
C ARG A 212 -11.78 48.08 35.88
N GLU A 213 -10.77 47.21 35.89
CA GLU A 213 -9.73 47.17 36.93
C GLU A 213 -8.43 47.88 36.53
N ILE A 214 -8.18 48.09 35.24
CA ILE A 214 -6.95 48.72 34.74
C ILE A 214 -7.27 49.97 33.91
N THR A 215 -8.01 49.84 32.81
CA THR A 215 -8.19 50.93 31.83
C THR A 215 -8.98 52.11 32.40
N SER A 216 -10.15 51.88 33.00
CA SER A 216 -10.99 52.96 33.54
C SER A 216 -10.34 53.74 34.71
N PRO A 217 -9.66 53.09 35.69
CA PRO A 217 -8.88 53.81 36.69
C PRO A 217 -7.74 54.67 36.11
N ILE A 218 -7.01 54.18 35.11
CA ILE A 218 -5.95 54.95 34.44
C ILE A 218 -6.55 56.17 33.73
N GLU A 219 -7.68 56.03 33.06
CA GLU A 219 -8.36 57.12 32.37
C GLU A 219 -8.89 58.19 33.35
N ARG A 220 -9.39 57.77 34.52
CA ARG A 220 -9.74 58.68 35.61
C ARG A 220 -8.53 59.42 36.16
N LEU A 221 -7.42 58.72 36.40
CA LEU A 221 -6.15 59.33 36.84
C LEU A 221 -5.61 60.35 35.82
N ARG A 222 -5.66 60.00 34.53
CA ARG A 222 -5.30 60.91 33.43
C ARG A 222 -6.16 62.18 33.43
N SER A 223 -7.48 62.03 33.52
CA SER A 223 -8.42 63.16 33.56
C SER A 223 -8.14 64.07 34.77
N ARG A 224 -7.81 63.50 35.93
CA ARG A 224 -7.44 64.27 37.13
C ARG A 224 -6.10 64.98 37.01
N MET A 225 -5.12 64.35 36.37
CA MET A 225 -3.83 64.99 36.11
C MET A 225 -4.02 66.21 35.18
N MET A 226 -4.90 66.09 34.19
CA MET A 226 -5.28 67.22 33.32
C MET A 226 -6.06 68.30 34.07
N SER A 227 -6.98 67.95 34.98
CA SER A 227 -7.74 68.93 35.77
C SER A 227 -6.86 69.68 36.79
N LEU A 228 -5.88 68.99 37.40
CA LEU A 228 -4.92 69.58 38.33
C LEU A 228 -3.99 70.56 37.62
N ALA A 229 -3.57 70.24 36.39
CA ALA A 229 -2.81 71.16 35.53
C ALA A 229 -3.62 72.41 35.13
N SER A 230 -4.96 72.34 35.18
CA SER A 230 -5.86 73.48 34.91
C SER A 230 -6.27 74.29 36.15
N GLY A 231 -5.61 74.07 37.31
CA GLY A 231 -5.77 74.90 38.51
C GLY A 231 -6.95 74.55 39.43
N LYS A 232 -7.58 73.37 39.25
CA LYS A 232 -8.68 72.91 40.11
C LYS A 232 -8.18 71.94 41.18
N VAL A 233 -7.94 72.44 42.40
CA VAL A 233 -7.27 71.72 43.51
C VAL A 233 -8.22 71.12 44.56
N ASP A 234 -9.50 71.51 44.59
CA ASP A 234 -10.42 71.22 45.70
C ASP A 234 -11.06 69.81 45.71
N GLU A 235 -10.75 68.97 44.72
CA GLU A 235 -11.38 67.65 44.57
C GLU A 235 -10.40 66.50 44.86
N VAL A 236 -10.87 65.47 45.58
CA VAL A 236 -10.08 64.31 46.03
C VAL A 236 -9.60 63.47 44.83
N VAL A 237 -8.33 63.01 44.87
CA VAL A 237 -7.77 62.11 43.85
C VAL A 237 -8.41 60.71 44.00
N PRO A 238 -9.17 60.21 43.01
CA PRO A 238 -9.82 58.91 43.10
C PRO A 238 -8.81 57.77 43.18
N GLY A 239 -8.99 56.84 44.11
CA GLY A 239 -8.19 55.60 44.21
C GLY A 239 -6.89 55.71 45.02
N ALA A 240 -6.71 56.76 45.82
CA ALA A 240 -5.56 56.90 46.74
C ALA A 240 -5.54 55.86 47.88
N ASP A 241 -6.65 55.15 48.11
CA ASP A 241 -6.82 54.07 49.07
C ASP A 241 -6.38 52.68 48.54
N ARG A 242 -6.02 52.59 47.25
CA ARG A 242 -5.58 51.34 46.61
C ARG A 242 -4.15 50.99 47.00
N ARG A 243 -3.86 49.70 47.14
CA ARG A 243 -2.51 49.17 47.46
C ARG A 243 -1.73 48.63 46.26
N ASP A 244 -2.23 48.85 45.04
CA ASP A 244 -1.60 48.41 43.79
C ASP A 244 -0.79 49.54 43.11
N GLU A 245 -0.17 49.25 41.95
CA GLU A 245 0.66 50.23 41.22
C GLU A 245 -0.13 51.49 40.83
N LEU A 246 -1.43 51.35 40.56
CA LEU A 246 -2.33 52.46 40.27
C LEU A 246 -2.61 53.32 41.51
N GLY A 247 -2.71 52.70 42.69
CA GLY A 247 -2.78 53.42 43.97
C GLY A 247 -1.51 54.19 44.30
N SER A 248 -0.34 53.66 43.92
CA SER A 248 0.94 54.36 44.04
C SER A 248 1.00 55.58 43.11
N MET A 249 0.48 55.45 41.88
CA MET A 249 0.33 56.58 40.96
C MET A 249 -0.70 57.62 41.46
N ALA A 250 -1.84 57.17 42.01
CA ALA A 250 -2.85 58.06 42.60
C ALA A 250 -2.32 58.82 43.83
N SER A 251 -1.53 58.15 44.67
CA SER A 251 -0.85 58.77 45.82
C SER A 251 0.19 59.80 45.38
N ALA A 252 0.97 59.50 44.33
CA ALA A 252 1.90 60.46 43.75
C ALA A 252 1.17 61.70 43.18
N VAL A 253 0.01 61.52 42.53
CA VAL A 253 -0.83 62.62 42.04
C VAL A 253 -1.47 63.41 43.21
N ALA A 254 -1.78 62.77 44.34
CA ALA A 254 -2.22 63.44 45.56
C ALA A 254 -1.10 64.28 46.20
N VAL A 255 0.14 63.79 46.20
CA VAL A 255 1.32 64.58 46.62
C VAL A 255 1.57 65.76 45.67
N PHE A 256 1.30 65.62 44.37
CA PHE A 256 1.34 66.74 43.42
C PHE A 256 0.24 67.79 43.68
N ARG A 257 -0.97 67.37 44.08
CA ARG A 257 -2.01 68.31 44.57
C ARG A 257 -1.54 69.03 45.83
N ASP A 258 -0.97 68.30 46.79
CA ASP A 258 -0.52 68.87 48.07
C ASP A 258 0.65 69.84 47.87
N ASN A 259 1.56 69.56 46.93
CA ASN A 259 2.64 70.47 46.54
C ASN A 259 2.17 71.64 45.66
N ALA A 260 1.08 71.49 44.89
CA ALA A 260 0.47 72.59 44.14
C ALA A 260 -0.26 73.57 45.07
N ILE A 261 -0.78 73.09 46.21
CA ILE A 261 -1.35 73.92 47.28
C ILE A 261 -0.25 74.60 48.13
N GLU A 262 0.94 74.01 48.25
CA GLU A 262 2.05 74.62 49.00
C GLU A 262 2.85 75.66 48.19
N LYS A 263 2.80 75.58 46.85
CA LYS A 263 3.53 76.49 45.96
C LYS A 263 2.91 77.88 45.82
N ASP A 264 1.64 78.07 46.21
CA ASP A 264 0.98 79.39 46.18
C ASP A 264 1.15 80.19 47.49
N ARG A 265 1.74 79.58 48.53
CA ARG A 265 1.98 80.22 49.85
C ARG A 265 3.41 80.75 50.02
N LEU A 266 4.36 80.30 49.20
CA LEU A 266 5.80 80.52 49.43
C LEU A 266 6.46 81.54 48.49
N GLU A 267 5.69 82.37 47.78
CA GLU A 267 6.23 83.44 46.91
C GLU A 267 6.17 84.86 47.50
N LYS A 268 5.78 85.05 48.78
CA LYS A 268 5.62 86.40 49.36
C LYS A 268 6.12 86.60 50.80
N GLN A 269 7.34 86.19 51.14
CA GLN A 269 8.00 86.81 52.31
C GLN A 269 9.53 86.82 52.28
N THR A 270 10.02 87.93 51.72
CA THR A 270 11.02 88.84 52.31
C THR A 270 12.50 88.47 52.16
N ASP A 271 13.08 89.17 51.19
CA ASP A 271 14.44 89.69 51.17
C ASP A 271 14.92 90.33 52.49
N ALA A 272 16.22 90.17 52.72
CA ALA A 272 17.14 91.05 53.44
C ALA A 272 17.19 90.97 54.98
N ASP A 273 18.08 90.11 55.48
CA ASP A 273 19.30 90.49 56.22
C ASP A 273 20.02 89.21 56.70
N ARG A 274 21.34 89.05 56.67
CA ARG A 274 22.46 89.78 56.08
C ARG A 274 23.69 88.91 56.30
N ALA A 275 24.60 88.95 55.34
CA ALA A 275 26.04 89.09 55.55
C ALA A 275 26.69 88.31 56.72
N LEU A 276 27.02 87.03 56.50
CA LEU A 276 28.28 86.42 56.94
C LEU A 276 28.48 85.06 56.25
N SER A 277 28.96 85.10 55.00
CA SER A 277 29.85 84.14 54.32
C SER A 277 29.76 84.31 52.80
N GLU A 278 30.04 85.53 52.30
CA GLU A 278 30.18 85.78 50.85
C GLU A 278 31.37 85.02 50.25
N SER A 279 32.28 84.52 51.07
CA SER A 279 33.41 83.70 50.62
C SER A 279 33.02 82.24 50.35
N GLU A 280 32.10 81.63 51.10
CA GLU A 280 31.68 80.23 50.83
C GLU A 280 30.58 80.12 49.77
N ARG A 281 29.83 81.21 49.49
CA ARG A 281 28.81 81.24 48.43
C ARG A 281 29.44 81.21 47.05
N LEU A 282 30.55 81.93 46.84
CA LEU A 282 31.31 81.88 45.60
C LEU A 282 31.94 80.51 45.38
N GLU A 283 32.53 79.86 46.40
CA GLU A 283 33.07 78.50 46.29
C GLU A 283 31.97 77.46 46.00
N ARG A 284 30.83 77.51 46.70
CA ARG A 284 29.69 76.59 46.47
C ARG A 284 28.93 76.88 45.19
N GLU A 285 28.83 78.12 44.73
CA GLU A 285 28.28 78.44 43.41
C GLU A 285 29.24 77.97 42.31
N LYS A 286 30.55 78.11 42.49
CA LYS A 286 31.54 77.62 41.53
C LYS A 286 31.54 76.10 41.46
N GLN A 287 31.50 75.42 42.61
CA GLN A 287 31.38 73.95 42.69
C GLN A 287 30.04 73.46 42.16
N LYS A 288 28.90 74.09 42.51
CA LYS A 288 27.60 73.75 41.94
C LYS A 288 27.50 74.06 40.45
N ALA A 289 28.14 75.12 39.97
CA ALA A 289 28.18 75.46 38.55
C ALA A 289 29.05 74.47 37.77
N GLU A 290 30.18 74.02 38.34
CA GLU A 290 30.99 72.94 37.78
C GLU A 290 30.24 71.60 37.80
N ASP A 291 29.61 71.22 38.91
CA ASP A 291 28.83 69.98 39.02
C ASP A 291 27.60 70.01 38.10
N ALA A 292 26.93 71.15 37.98
CA ALA A 292 25.83 71.35 37.03
C ALA A 292 26.31 71.33 35.57
N ALA A 293 27.47 71.91 35.26
CA ALA A 293 28.08 71.84 33.94
C ALA A 293 28.49 70.41 33.57
N ASN A 294 29.08 69.66 34.51
CA ASN A 294 29.44 68.26 34.37
C ASN A 294 28.21 67.37 34.18
N THR A 295 27.16 67.58 34.97
CA THR A 295 25.88 66.86 34.85
C THR A 295 25.22 67.18 33.51
N LYS A 296 25.19 68.46 33.10
CA LYS A 296 24.66 68.88 31.80
C LYS A 296 25.43 68.24 30.65
N PHE A 297 26.77 68.22 30.72
CA PHE A 297 27.61 67.56 29.73
C PHE A 297 27.33 66.05 29.63
N ALA A 298 27.21 65.36 30.76
CA ALA A 298 26.88 63.94 30.79
C ALA A 298 25.48 63.67 30.18
N VAL A 299 24.47 64.47 30.54
CA VAL A 299 23.11 64.36 30.02
C VAL A 299 23.04 64.69 28.53
N ASP A 300 23.72 65.74 28.06
CA ASP A 300 23.75 66.11 26.64
C ASP A 300 24.51 65.06 25.81
N SER A 301 25.59 64.47 26.35
CA SER A 301 26.32 63.37 25.71
C SER A 301 25.49 62.08 25.64
N LEU A 302 24.76 61.75 26.71
CA LEU A 302 23.80 60.64 26.73
C LEU A 302 22.62 60.88 25.77
N ARG A 303 22.11 62.12 25.70
CA ARG A 303 21.09 62.50 24.73
C ARG A 303 21.57 62.24 23.31
N GLY A 304 22.77 62.70 22.95
CA GLY A 304 23.37 62.45 21.64
C GLY A 304 23.58 60.96 21.35
N GLY A 305 24.02 60.19 22.35
CA GLY A 305 24.16 58.73 22.22
C GLY A 305 22.82 58.01 22.01
N LEU A 306 21.79 58.39 22.76
CA LEU A 306 20.43 57.85 22.62
C LEU A 306 19.77 58.27 21.31
N GLU A 307 20.03 59.49 20.83
CA GLU A 307 19.58 59.98 19.53
C GLU A 307 20.24 59.21 18.38
N ALA A 308 21.56 58.96 18.47
CA ALA A 308 22.26 58.11 17.52
C ALA A 308 21.69 56.67 17.52
N LEU A 309 21.43 56.11 18.70
CA LEU A 309 20.83 54.78 18.84
C LEU A 309 19.40 54.73 18.27
N ALA A 310 18.58 55.76 18.52
CA ALA A 310 17.22 55.87 17.98
C ALA A 310 17.20 55.96 16.45
N ASN A 311 18.24 56.54 15.85
CA ASN A 311 18.46 56.57 14.41
C ASN A 311 19.12 55.29 13.86
N GLY A 312 19.22 54.23 14.67
CA GLY A 312 19.77 52.94 14.27
C GLY A 312 21.30 52.82 14.39
N ASN A 313 22.01 53.85 14.84
CA ASN A 313 23.47 53.79 14.98
C ASN A 313 23.89 53.11 16.30
N VAL A 314 24.02 51.78 16.25
CA VAL A 314 24.56 50.95 17.33
C VAL A 314 26.09 50.91 17.37
N SER A 315 26.76 51.59 16.45
CA SER A 315 28.22 51.73 16.42
C SER A 315 28.72 52.96 17.18
N HIS A 316 27.82 53.88 17.56
CA HIS A 316 28.15 55.08 18.33
C HIS A 316 28.66 54.76 19.73
N ARG A 317 29.67 55.49 20.19
CA ARG A 317 30.27 55.36 21.53
C ARG A 317 30.54 56.74 22.11
N ILE A 318 30.20 56.92 23.38
CA ILE A 318 30.57 58.12 24.14
C ILE A 318 32.03 57.95 24.59
N ARG A 319 32.94 58.67 23.93
CA ARG A 319 34.39 58.57 24.14
C ARG A 319 34.89 59.44 25.29
N THR A 320 34.28 60.60 25.49
CA THR A 320 34.69 61.55 26.52
C THR A 320 34.25 61.04 27.90
N PRO A 321 35.16 60.85 28.87
CA PRO A 321 34.80 60.45 30.23
C PRO A 321 33.93 61.51 30.92
N PHE A 322 32.99 61.06 31.76
CA PHE A 322 32.26 61.95 32.66
C PHE A 322 32.99 62.04 34.00
N THR A 323 32.68 63.07 34.80
CA THR A 323 33.34 63.27 36.08
C THR A 323 32.69 62.44 37.21
N GLY A 324 33.53 61.88 38.07
CA GLY A 324 33.10 61.17 39.29
C GLY A 324 32.19 59.97 38.99
N THR A 325 31.11 59.85 39.75
CA THR A 325 30.12 58.76 39.65
C THR A 325 29.31 58.78 38.36
N LEU A 326 29.32 59.88 37.59
CA LEU A 326 28.58 59.96 36.33
C LEU A 326 29.20 59.06 35.24
N ASP A 327 30.50 58.73 35.29
CA ASP A 327 31.16 57.91 34.25
C ASP A 327 30.60 56.48 34.17
N GLU A 328 29.99 55.99 35.25
CA GLU A 328 29.29 54.71 35.25
C GLU A 328 28.13 54.69 34.24
N LEU A 329 27.45 55.83 34.04
CA LEU A 329 26.40 55.95 33.02
C LEU A 329 26.96 55.82 31.60
N ARG A 330 28.14 56.40 31.33
CA ARG A 330 28.85 56.27 30.05
C ARG A 330 29.23 54.82 29.80
N SER A 331 29.82 54.16 30.81
CA SER A 331 30.23 52.76 30.74
C SER A 331 29.03 51.84 30.49
N ASN A 332 27.95 51.99 31.26
CA ASN A 332 26.73 51.19 31.12
C ASN A 332 26.04 51.41 29.76
N PHE A 333 25.99 52.66 29.26
CA PHE A 333 25.50 52.95 27.93
C PHE A 333 26.33 52.25 26.85
N ASN A 334 27.66 52.46 26.86
CA ASN A 334 28.56 51.87 25.86
C ASN A 334 28.52 50.33 25.89
N GLY A 335 28.50 49.73 27.08
CA GLY A 335 28.39 48.27 27.24
C GLY A 335 27.06 47.71 26.74
N SER A 336 25.95 48.43 26.95
CA SER A 336 24.63 48.03 26.42
C SER A 336 24.60 48.09 24.89
N VAL A 337 25.11 49.17 24.30
CA VAL A 337 25.17 49.35 22.84
C VAL A 337 26.13 48.34 22.20
N GLU A 338 27.25 48.01 22.86
CA GLU A 338 28.17 46.98 22.40
C GLU A 338 27.56 45.58 22.41
N LYS A 339 26.81 45.22 23.46
CA LYS A 339 26.09 43.96 23.50
C LYS A 339 25.03 43.88 22.40
N LEU A 340 24.29 44.97 22.17
CA LEU A 340 23.29 45.07 21.11
C LEU A 340 23.93 44.93 19.72
N HIS A 341 25.04 45.64 19.47
CA HIS A 341 25.81 45.53 18.22
C HIS A 341 26.28 44.10 17.95
N SER A 342 26.82 43.42 18.98
CA SER A 342 27.25 42.02 18.87
C SER A 342 26.10 41.07 18.56
N VAL A 343 24.92 41.26 19.16
CA VAL A 343 23.73 40.44 18.90
C VAL A 343 23.24 40.66 17.47
N LEU A 344 23.08 41.92 17.03
CA LEU A 344 22.63 42.24 15.67
C LEU A 344 23.61 41.71 14.60
N LYS A 345 24.91 41.79 14.85
CA LYS A 345 25.93 41.19 13.98
C LYS A 345 25.77 39.67 13.88
N SER A 346 25.52 38.99 15.00
CA SER A 346 25.30 37.53 15.03
C SER A 346 24.02 37.15 14.28
N VAL A 347 22.95 37.94 14.41
CA VAL A 347 21.71 37.74 13.65
C VAL A 347 21.96 37.89 12.16
N GLY A 348 22.75 38.88 11.73
CA GLY A 348 23.11 39.04 10.32
C GLY A 348 23.93 37.88 9.76
N GLN A 349 24.86 37.33 10.54
CA GLN A 349 25.60 36.14 10.16
C GLN A 349 24.68 34.91 10.02
N ASN A 350 23.74 34.73 10.95
CA ASN A 350 22.75 33.65 10.87
C ASN A 350 21.81 33.82 9.66
N ALA A 351 21.36 35.04 9.36
CA ALA A 351 20.53 35.33 8.20
C ALA A 351 21.27 35.02 6.88
N ALA A 352 22.55 35.39 6.77
CA ALA A 352 23.38 35.02 5.61
C ALA A 352 23.58 33.50 5.50
N GLY A 353 23.73 32.80 6.63
CA GLY A 353 23.79 31.33 6.66
C GLY A 353 22.50 30.67 6.19
N ILE A 354 21.34 31.21 6.60
CA ILE A 354 20.02 30.72 6.16
C ILE A 354 19.83 30.97 4.65
N ASP A 355 20.23 32.14 4.14
CA ASP A 355 20.15 32.44 2.70
C ASP A 355 21.01 31.47 1.86
N ALA A 356 22.24 31.22 2.28
CA ALA A 356 23.12 30.26 1.65
C ALA A 356 22.53 28.84 1.68
N GLY A 357 22.05 28.39 2.84
CA GLY A 357 21.41 27.07 2.98
C GLY A 357 20.14 26.93 2.14
N ALA A 358 19.31 27.97 2.05
CA ALA A 358 18.12 27.99 1.20
C ALA A 358 18.47 27.89 -0.29
N ASN A 359 19.55 28.55 -0.74
CA ASN A 359 20.05 28.42 -2.11
C ASN A 359 20.58 27.01 -2.40
N GLU A 360 21.24 26.38 -1.43
CA GLU A 360 21.78 25.01 -1.55
C GLU A 360 20.65 23.97 -1.62
N ILE A 361 19.63 24.08 -0.76
CA ILE A 361 18.43 23.23 -0.82
C ILE A 361 17.71 23.41 -2.15
N ARG A 362 17.59 24.64 -2.67
CA ARG A 362 16.99 24.88 -3.98
C ARG A 362 17.75 24.19 -5.10
N SER A 363 19.08 24.24 -5.09
CA SER A 363 19.90 23.54 -6.08
C SER A 363 19.74 22.02 -5.99
N ALA A 364 19.67 21.47 -4.78
CA ALA A 364 19.44 20.05 -4.56
C ALA A 364 18.03 19.61 -5.00
N ALA A 365 17.02 20.46 -4.78
CA ALA A 365 15.65 20.21 -5.25
C ALA A 365 15.57 20.22 -6.78
N ASP A 366 16.27 21.13 -7.47
CA ASP A 366 16.33 21.16 -8.95
C ASP A 366 16.99 19.90 -9.53
N ASP A 367 18.08 19.43 -8.92
CA ASP A 367 18.72 18.16 -9.30
C ASP A 367 17.78 16.96 -9.07
N LEU A 368 17.12 16.92 -7.92
CA LEU A 368 16.15 15.87 -7.60
C LEU A 368 14.96 15.90 -8.56
N SER A 369 14.50 17.09 -9.00
CA SER A 369 13.45 17.25 -10.01
C SER A 369 13.84 16.55 -11.31
N ARG A 370 15.02 16.87 -11.85
CA ARG A 370 15.50 16.29 -13.13
C ARG A 370 15.66 14.79 -13.03
N ARG A 371 16.18 14.28 -11.91
CA ARG A 371 16.30 12.85 -11.67
C ARG A 371 14.94 12.17 -11.55
N THR A 372 13.97 12.83 -10.93
CA THR A 372 12.59 12.32 -10.80
C THR A 372 11.90 12.27 -12.16
N GLU A 373 12.06 13.29 -13.00
CA GLU A 373 11.56 13.31 -14.38
C GLU A 373 12.17 12.18 -15.22
N GLN A 374 13.49 12.00 -15.14
CA GLN A 374 14.17 10.93 -15.87
C GLN A 374 13.78 9.54 -15.35
N GLN A 375 13.54 9.40 -14.05
CA GLN A 375 13.02 8.18 -13.45
C GLN A 375 11.58 7.91 -13.91
N ALA A 376 10.71 8.92 -13.98
CA ALA A 376 9.36 8.78 -14.49
C ALA A 376 9.36 8.24 -15.94
N ALA A 377 10.19 8.82 -16.81
CA ALA A 377 10.35 8.32 -18.18
C ALA A 377 10.84 6.86 -18.24
N SER A 378 11.77 6.49 -17.36
CA SER A 378 12.30 5.11 -17.28
C SER A 378 11.24 4.12 -16.78
N VAL A 379 10.40 4.55 -15.83
CA VAL A 379 9.28 3.76 -15.29
C VAL A 379 8.21 3.56 -16.36
N GLU A 380 7.84 4.60 -17.11
CA GLU A 380 6.90 4.50 -18.24
C GLU A 380 7.39 3.55 -19.32
N GLU A 381 8.66 3.66 -19.74
CA GLU A 381 9.25 2.77 -20.75
C GLU A 381 9.29 1.31 -20.26
N THR A 382 9.64 1.10 -18.99
CA THR A 382 9.65 -0.23 -18.38
C THR A 382 8.23 -0.82 -18.29
N ALA A 383 7.23 -0.02 -17.92
CA ALA A 383 5.83 -0.46 -17.88
C ALA A 383 5.34 -0.88 -19.27
N ALA A 384 5.62 -0.08 -20.30
CA ALA A 384 5.27 -0.41 -21.68
C ALA A 384 5.96 -1.69 -22.17
N ALA A 385 7.25 -1.87 -21.86
CA ALA A 385 7.98 -3.09 -22.19
C ALA A 385 7.42 -4.31 -21.47
N LEU A 386 7.05 -4.18 -20.20
CA LEU A 386 6.44 -5.25 -19.42
C LEU A 386 5.07 -5.65 -19.95
N GLU A 387 4.25 -4.70 -20.40
CA GLU A 387 2.95 -5.00 -21.01
C GLU A 387 3.12 -5.81 -22.31
N GLN A 388 4.10 -5.44 -23.14
CA GLN A 388 4.45 -6.20 -24.34
C GLN A 388 4.95 -7.61 -24.02
N ILE A 389 5.82 -7.75 -23.01
CA ILE A 389 6.32 -9.06 -22.55
C ILE A 389 5.18 -9.91 -21.99
N THR A 390 4.30 -9.32 -21.16
CA THR A 390 3.14 -9.99 -20.58
C THR A 390 2.21 -10.54 -21.66
N THR A 391 1.96 -9.73 -22.71
CA THR A 391 1.19 -10.17 -23.87
C THR A 391 1.87 -11.34 -24.58
N THR A 392 3.18 -11.24 -24.81
CA THR A 392 3.97 -12.28 -25.50
C THR A 392 4.01 -13.60 -24.72
N VAL A 393 4.18 -13.54 -23.39
CA VAL A 393 4.16 -14.73 -22.52
C VAL A 393 2.77 -15.36 -22.48
N ARG A 394 1.71 -14.55 -22.41
CA ARG A 394 0.33 -15.05 -22.46
C ARG A 394 0.03 -15.76 -23.79
N ASP A 395 0.45 -15.17 -24.90
CA ASP A 395 0.32 -15.79 -26.22
C ASP A 395 1.15 -17.06 -26.35
N SER A 396 2.35 -17.09 -25.79
CA SER A 396 3.22 -18.28 -25.76
C SER A 396 2.59 -19.40 -24.94
N ALA A 397 2.01 -19.10 -23.78
CA ALA A 397 1.29 -20.05 -22.95
C ALA A 397 0.09 -20.66 -23.71
N LYS A 398 -0.68 -19.82 -24.41
CA LYS A 398 -1.80 -20.29 -25.23
C LYS A 398 -1.34 -21.17 -26.39
N ARG A 399 -0.28 -20.77 -27.10
CA ARG A 399 0.29 -21.58 -28.19
C ARG A 399 0.83 -22.91 -27.69
N ALA A 400 1.44 -22.95 -26.51
CA ALA A 400 1.91 -24.18 -25.88
C ALA A 400 0.74 -25.11 -25.50
N ASP A 401 -0.35 -24.56 -24.95
CA ASP A 401 -1.58 -25.33 -24.67
C ASP A 401 -2.21 -25.92 -25.94
N ASP A 402 -2.31 -25.13 -27.00
CA ASP A 402 -2.81 -25.58 -28.31
C ASP A 402 -1.88 -26.66 -28.92
N ALA A 403 -0.56 -26.50 -28.81
CA ALA A 403 0.41 -27.51 -29.21
C ALA A 403 0.24 -28.79 -28.40
N GLY A 404 -0.01 -28.70 -27.09
CA GLY A 404 -0.24 -29.85 -26.21
C GLY A 404 -1.44 -30.67 -26.64
N LYS A 405 -2.55 -30.00 -27.00
CA LYS A 405 -3.75 -30.65 -27.55
C LYS A 405 -3.47 -31.36 -28.89
N LEU A 406 -2.68 -30.75 -29.76
CA LEU A 406 -2.29 -31.36 -31.04
C LEU A 406 -1.41 -32.60 -30.84
N VAL A 407 -0.47 -32.54 -29.89
CA VAL A 407 0.40 -33.65 -29.53
C VAL A 407 -0.41 -34.80 -28.93
N GLU A 408 -1.38 -34.53 -28.06
CA GLU A 408 -2.24 -35.57 -27.47
C GLU A 408 -3.12 -36.24 -28.54
N LYS A 409 -3.63 -35.47 -29.51
CA LYS A 409 -4.35 -36.02 -30.66
C LYS A 409 -3.43 -36.90 -31.54
N ALA A 410 -2.20 -36.44 -31.80
CA ALA A 410 -1.22 -37.21 -32.55
C ALA A 410 -0.87 -38.53 -31.84
N ARG A 411 -0.65 -38.47 -30.52
CA ARG A 411 -0.41 -39.63 -29.66
C ARG A 411 -1.51 -40.67 -29.80
N SER A 412 -2.78 -40.25 -29.62
CA SER A 412 -3.93 -41.16 -29.77
C SER A 412 -4.00 -41.78 -31.17
N GLY A 413 -3.67 -41.00 -32.21
CA GLY A 413 -3.61 -41.50 -33.59
C GLY A 413 -2.52 -42.55 -33.81
N VAL A 414 -1.33 -42.37 -33.21
CA VAL A 414 -0.22 -43.33 -33.31
C VAL A 414 -0.50 -44.58 -32.47
N GLU A 415 -1.02 -44.45 -31.25
CA GLU A 415 -1.42 -45.59 -30.40
C GLU A 415 -2.43 -46.49 -31.14
N ARG A 416 -3.46 -45.90 -31.76
CA ARG A 416 -4.44 -46.64 -32.56
C ARG A 416 -3.86 -47.24 -33.84
N SER A 417 -2.87 -46.59 -34.45
CA SER A 417 -2.14 -47.15 -35.59
C SER A 417 -1.30 -48.37 -35.18
N GLY A 418 -0.74 -48.35 -33.96
CA GLY A 418 -0.06 -49.50 -33.35
C GLY A 418 -0.99 -50.70 -33.17
N GLU A 419 -2.20 -50.49 -32.63
CA GLU A 419 -3.24 -51.53 -32.52
C GLU A 419 -3.59 -52.14 -33.88
N LEU A 420 -3.86 -51.29 -34.88
CA LEU A 420 -4.16 -51.74 -36.25
C LEU A 420 -3.02 -52.54 -36.89
N MET A 421 -1.77 -52.21 -36.60
CA MET A 421 -0.62 -53.00 -37.07
C MET A 421 -0.53 -54.35 -36.38
N GLN A 422 -0.83 -54.45 -35.09
CA GLN A 422 -0.90 -55.74 -34.39
C GLN A 422 -1.97 -56.64 -35.00
N ASP A 423 -3.15 -56.10 -35.31
CA ASP A 423 -4.22 -56.83 -36.00
C ASP A 423 -3.79 -57.28 -37.41
N ALA A 424 -3.11 -56.40 -38.16
CA ALA A 424 -2.60 -56.73 -39.49
C ALA A 424 -1.55 -57.85 -39.46
N VAL A 425 -0.65 -57.87 -38.46
CA VAL A 425 0.31 -58.96 -38.25
C VAL A 425 -0.42 -60.27 -37.97
N GLN A 426 -1.43 -60.26 -37.09
CA GLN A 426 -2.22 -61.47 -36.78
C GLN A 426 -2.95 -62.01 -38.02
N ALA A 427 -3.55 -61.13 -38.82
CA ALA A 427 -4.22 -61.52 -40.06
C ALA A 427 -3.25 -62.13 -41.07
N MET A 428 -2.06 -61.54 -41.25
CA MET A 428 -1.04 -62.08 -42.15
C MET A 428 -0.48 -63.43 -41.67
N MET A 429 -0.28 -63.61 -40.36
CA MET A 429 0.07 -64.91 -39.78
C MET A 429 -1.00 -65.98 -40.00
N ALA A 430 -2.28 -65.61 -39.92
CA ALA A 430 -3.39 -66.52 -40.22
C ALA A 430 -3.40 -66.93 -41.71
N ILE A 431 -3.08 -66.00 -42.62
CA ILE A 431 -2.92 -66.29 -44.05
C ILE A 431 -1.72 -67.21 -44.29
N GLU A 432 -0.58 -66.96 -43.65
CA GLU A 432 0.61 -67.81 -43.74
C GLU A 432 0.30 -69.25 -43.30
N LYS A 433 -0.38 -69.40 -42.17
CA LYS A 433 -0.83 -70.71 -41.65
C LYS A 433 -1.77 -71.40 -42.64
N SER A 434 -2.76 -70.68 -43.18
CA SER A 434 -3.71 -71.20 -44.17
C SER A 434 -3.02 -71.65 -45.46
N ALA A 435 -2.05 -70.88 -45.96
CA ALA A 435 -1.23 -71.28 -47.10
C ALA A 435 -0.44 -72.57 -46.83
N GLY A 436 0.10 -72.74 -45.62
CA GLY A 436 0.75 -73.99 -45.18
C GLY A 436 -0.21 -75.18 -45.16
N GLU A 437 -1.41 -75.01 -44.60
CA GLU A 437 -2.46 -76.04 -44.60
C GLU A 437 -2.90 -76.42 -46.01
N MET A 438 -3.09 -75.44 -46.91
CA MET A 438 -3.40 -75.72 -48.31
C MET A 438 -2.25 -76.48 -48.99
N GLY A 439 -0.99 -76.14 -48.71
CA GLY A 439 0.18 -76.87 -49.22
C GLY A 439 0.18 -78.36 -48.83
N ASN A 440 -0.27 -78.68 -47.61
CA ASN A 440 -0.45 -80.05 -47.16
C ASN A 440 -1.58 -80.76 -47.91
N ILE A 441 -2.74 -80.11 -48.07
CA ILE A 441 -3.89 -80.66 -48.81
C ILE A 441 -3.51 -80.97 -50.26
N ILE A 442 -2.81 -80.05 -50.93
CA ILE A 442 -2.37 -80.25 -52.31
C ILE A 442 -1.36 -81.41 -52.41
N SER A 443 -0.52 -81.61 -51.40
CA SER A 443 0.40 -82.76 -51.36
C SER A 443 -0.37 -84.09 -51.25
N VAL A 444 -1.45 -84.14 -50.45
CA VAL A 444 -2.34 -85.31 -50.40
C VAL A 444 -3.07 -85.54 -51.73
N ILE A 445 -3.50 -84.48 -52.42
CA ILE A 445 -4.15 -84.60 -53.73
C ILE A 445 -3.17 -85.16 -54.78
N ASP A 446 -1.92 -84.72 -54.78
CA ASP A 446 -0.86 -85.26 -55.65
C ASP A 446 -0.62 -86.75 -55.37
N GLU A 447 -0.59 -87.16 -54.10
CA GLU A 447 -0.51 -88.58 -53.70
C GLU A 447 -1.73 -89.40 -54.17
N ILE A 448 -2.95 -88.88 -54.03
CA ILE A 448 -4.18 -89.53 -54.53
C ILE A 448 -4.13 -89.66 -56.05
N ALA A 449 -3.69 -88.62 -56.77
CA ALA A 449 -3.54 -88.66 -58.21
C ALA A 449 -2.51 -89.72 -58.64
N PHE A 450 -1.39 -89.82 -57.92
CA PHE A 450 -0.38 -90.87 -58.15
C PHE A 450 -0.94 -92.28 -57.91
N GLN A 451 -1.63 -92.51 -56.79
CA GLN A 451 -2.29 -93.78 -56.48
C GLN A 451 -3.34 -94.14 -57.53
N THR A 452 -4.14 -93.18 -57.99
CA THR A 452 -5.17 -93.36 -59.03
C THR A 452 -4.54 -93.73 -60.36
N ASN A 453 -3.42 -93.09 -60.72
CA ASN A 453 -2.65 -93.42 -61.92
C ASN A 453 -2.09 -94.86 -61.86
N LEU A 454 -1.63 -95.32 -60.70
CA LEU A 454 -1.18 -96.71 -60.50
C LEU A 454 -2.34 -97.72 -60.55
N LEU A 455 -3.48 -97.42 -59.93
CA LEU A 455 -4.69 -98.24 -59.98
C LEU A 455 -5.22 -98.38 -61.41
N ALA A 456 -5.27 -97.27 -62.15
CA ALA A 456 -5.68 -97.24 -63.54
C ALA A 456 -4.72 -98.02 -64.44
N LEU A 457 -3.41 -97.96 -64.18
CA LEU A 457 -2.42 -98.79 -64.86
C LEU A 457 -2.67 -100.28 -64.60
N ASN A 458 -2.89 -100.68 -63.34
CA ASN A 458 -3.19 -102.07 -62.97
C ASN A 458 -4.49 -102.56 -63.63
N ALA A 459 -5.53 -101.73 -63.63
CA ALA A 459 -6.81 -102.04 -64.30
C ALA A 459 -6.65 -102.15 -65.82
N GLY A 460 -5.84 -101.30 -66.44
CA GLY A 460 -5.52 -101.37 -67.88
C GLY A 460 -4.77 -102.65 -68.25
N VAL A 461 -3.85 -103.10 -67.40
CA VAL A 461 -3.12 -104.37 -67.57
C VAL A 461 -4.08 -105.56 -67.45
N GLU A 462 -4.97 -105.59 -66.46
CA GLU A 462 -5.94 -106.69 -66.30
C GLU A 462 -7.00 -106.69 -67.41
N ALA A 463 -7.40 -105.51 -67.91
CA ALA A 463 -8.28 -105.38 -69.06
C ALA A 463 -7.63 -105.91 -70.35
N ALA A 464 -6.33 -105.66 -70.57
CA ALA A 464 -5.57 -106.24 -71.67
C ALA A 464 -5.47 -107.77 -71.56
N ARG A 465 -5.38 -108.28 -70.32
CA ARG A 465 -5.34 -109.72 -70.02
C ARG A 465 -6.67 -110.44 -70.32
N ALA A 466 -7.80 -109.73 -70.20
CA ALA A 466 -9.14 -110.25 -70.49
C ALA A 466 -9.51 -110.28 -72.00
N GLY A 467 -8.62 -109.82 -72.90
CA GLY A 467 -8.80 -109.93 -74.36
C GLY A 467 -9.98 -109.11 -74.91
N GLU A 468 -10.76 -109.68 -75.84
CA GLU A 468 -11.92 -109.00 -76.47
C GLU A 468 -12.97 -108.52 -75.46
N ALA A 469 -13.18 -109.26 -74.35
CA ALA A 469 -14.16 -108.90 -73.31
C ALA A 469 -13.73 -107.68 -72.47
N GLY A 470 -12.43 -107.36 -72.43
CA GLY A 470 -11.85 -106.27 -71.63
C GLY A 470 -11.70 -104.93 -72.36
N LYS A 471 -11.96 -104.85 -73.67
CA LYS A 471 -11.72 -103.63 -74.48
C LYS A 471 -12.39 -102.37 -73.92
N GLY A 472 -13.65 -102.48 -73.46
CA GLY A 472 -14.36 -101.36 -72.83
C GLY A 472 -13.71 -100.89 -71.53
N PHE A 473 -13.26 -101.84 -70.69
CA PHE A 473 -12.54 -101.53 -69.45
C PHE A 473 -11.16 -100.94 -69.69
N ALA A 474 -10.46 -101.35 -70.75
CA ALA A 474 -9.15 -100.80 -71.12
C ALA A 474 -9.24 -99.31 -71.50
N VAL A 475 -10.27 -98.91 -72.24
CA VAL A 475 -10.51 -97.49 -72.60
C VAL A 475 -10.80 -96.67 -71.34
N VAL A 476 -11.67 -97.16 -70.45
CA VAL A 476 -11.95 -96.47 -69.18
C VAL A 476 -10.69 -96.35 -68.32
N ALA A 477 -9.88 -97.41 -68.22
CA ALA A 477 -8.63 -97.39 -67.47
C ALA A 477 -7.62 -96.38 -68.05
N GLN A 478 -7.54 -96.24 -69.38
CA GLN A 478 -6.70 -95.23 -70.02
C GLN A 478 -7.21 -93.80 -69.74
N GLU A 479 -8.51 -93.57 -69.82
CA GLU A 479 -9.12 -92.26 -69.54
C GLU A 479 -8.91 -91.84 -68.07
N VAL A 480 -9.09 -92.78 -67.13
CA VAL A 480 -8.83 -92.54 -65.69
C VAL A 480 -7.35 -92.25 -65.44
N ARG A 481 -6.45 -92.92 -66.17
CA ARG A 481 -5.00 -92.68 -66.06
C ARG A 481 -4.62 -91.29 -66.57
N GLU A 482 -5.15 -90.88 -67.72
CA GLU A 482 -4.92 -89.56 -68.29
C GLU A 482 -5.47 -88.45 -67.37
N LEU A 483 -6.67 -88.65 -66.81
CA LEU A 483 -7.25 -87.75 -65.81
C LEU A 483 -6.37 -87.66 -64.56
N ALA A 484 -5.84 -88.78 -64.06
CA ALA A 484 -4.95 -88.80 -62.90
C ALA A 484 -3.63 -88.04 -63.17
N GLN A 485 -3.05 -88.17 -64.36
CA GLN A 485 -1.85 -87.40 -64.76
C GLN A 485 -2.13 -85.89 -64.88
N ARG A 486 -3.29 -85.52 -65.42
CA ARG A 486 -3.74 -84.13 -65.46
C ARG A 486 -3.95 -83.55 -64.05
N SER A 487 -4.55 -84.32 -63.14
CA SER A 487 -4.72 -83.95 -61.74
C SER A 487 -3.38 -83.76 -61.01
N ALA A 488 -2.41 -84.66 -61.21
CA ALA A 488 -1.08 -84.53 -60.61
C ALA A 488 -0.33 -83.28 -61.13
N THR A 489 -0.43 -83.00 -62.43
CA THR A 489 0.16 -81.80 -63.03
C THR A 489 -0.45 -80.51 -62.45
N ALA A 490 -1.79 -80.46 -62.39
CA ALA A 490 -2.51 -79.33 -61.78
C ALA A 490 -2.19 -79.17 -60.29
N ALA A 491 -2.09 -80.27 -59.52
CA ALA A 491 -1.69 -80.23 -58.12
C ALA A 491 -0.28 -79.62 -57.96
N LYS A 492 0.68 -80.00 -58.82
CA LYS A 492 2.04 -79.45 -58.79
C LYS A 492 2.11 -77.96 -59.14
N GLU A 493 1.29 -77.51 -60.09
CA GLU A 493 1.15 -76.09 -60.43
C GLU A 493 0.57 -75.29 -59.25
N ILE A 494 -0.52 -75.76 -58.63
CA ILE A 494 -1.11 -75.13 -57.45
C ILE A 494 -0.12 -75.12 -56.28
N LYS A 495 0.64 -76.19 -56.07
CA LYS A 495 1.67 -76.26 -55.02
C LYS A 495 2.74 -75.17 -55.21
N THR A 496 3.15 -74.92 -56.45
CA THR A 496 4.11 -73.87 -56.79
C THR A 496 3.53 -72.48 -56.51
N LEU A 497 2.27 -72.24 -56.87
CA LEU A 497 1.57 -70.97 -56.59
C LEU A 497 1.43 -70.73 -55.08
N ILE A 498 1.02 -71.74 -54.30
CA ILE A 498 0.91 -71.63 -52.84
C ILE A 498 2.26 -71.34 -52.20
N ALA A 499 3.34 -72.01 -52.64
CA ALA A 499 4.68 -71.75 -52.13
C ALA A 499 5.13 -70.30 -52.42
N ALA A 500 4.87 -69.80 -53.63
CA ALA A 500 5.15 -68.41 -53.99
C ALA A 500 4.32 -67.43 -53.14
N SER A 501 3.03 -67.67 -52.96
CA SER A 501 2.16 -66.87 -52.09
C SER A 501 2.61 -66.90 -50.63
N GLY A 502 3.05 -68.04 -50.11
CA GLY A 502 3.61 -68.17 -48.76
C GLY A 502 4.85 -67.28 -48.56
N SER A 503 5.78 -67.28 -49.53
CA SER A 503 6.95 -66.41 -49.48
C SER A 503 6.59 -64.91 -49.54
N GLN A 504 5.59 -64.54 -50.33
CA GLN A 504 5.07 -63.16 -50.38
C GLN A 504 4.43 -62.74 -49.06
N VAL A 505 3.63 -63.63 -48.44
CA VAL A 505 3.01 -63.37 -47.13
C VAL A 505 4.09 -63.22 -46.05
N GLN A 506 5.11 -64.07 -46.03
CA GLN A 506 6.22 -63.96 -45.08
C GLN A 506 6.97 -62.63 -45.21
N THR A 507 7.19 -62.16 -46.44
CA THR A 507 7.76 -60.84 -46.71
C THR A 507 6.83 -59.73 -46.19
N GLY A 508 5.52 -59.86 -46.42
CA GLY A 508 4.50 -58.95 -45.90
C GLY A 508 4.49 -58.87 -44.37
N VAL A 509 4.53 -60.01 -43.67
CA VAL A 509 4.62 -60.08 -42.21
C VAL A 509 5.86 -59.33 -41.71
N SER A 510 7.02 -59.53 -42.36
CA SER A 510 8.26 -58.84 -41.99
C SER A 510 8.16 -57.32 -42.16
N LEU A 511 7.57 -56.84 -43.25
CA LEU A 511 7.39 -55.40 -43.50
C LEU A 511 6.45 -54.77 -42.48
N VAL A 512 5.29 -55.39 -42.22
CA VAL A 512 4.33 -54.89 -41.23
C VAL A 512 4.95 -54.87 -39.83
N LYS A 513 5.75 -55.88 -39.47
CA LYS A 513 6.49 -55.90 -38.20
C LYS A 513 7.50 -54.77 -38.09
N GLN A 514 8.24 -54.47 -39.16
CA GLN A 514 9.16 -53.31 -39.18
C GLN A 514 8.39 -52.00 -39.05
N THR A 515 7.25 -51.85 -39.71
CA THR A 515 6.37 -50.69 -39.56
C THR A 515 5.87 -50.54 -38.11
N GLY A 516 5.49 -51.63 -37.45
CA GLY A 516 5.11 -51.64 -36.04
C GLY A 516 6.22 -51.11 -35.13
N ASN A 517 7.46 -51.60 -35.29
CA ASN A 517 8.61 -51.12 -34.51
C ASN A 517 8.90 -49.61 -34.73
N SER A 518 8.73 -49.12 -35.96
CA SER A 518 8.89 -47.68 -36.24
C SER A 518 7.78 -46.84 -35.58
N LEU A 519 6.56 -47.35 -35.54
CA LEU A 519 5.46 -46.69 -34.84
C LEU A 519 5.72 -46.64 -33.33
N ASP A 520 6.25 -47.71 -32.73
CA ASP A 520 6.64 -47.72 -31.31
C ASP A 520 7.67 -46.61 -31.00
N THR A 521 8.65 -46.41 -31.89
CA THR A 521 9.62 -45.31 -31.76
C THR A 521 8.94 -43.94 -31.83
N ILE A 522 7.98 -43.76 -32.76
CA ILE A 522 7.20 -42.52 -32.86
C ILE A 522 6.36 -42.27 -31.61
N VAL A 523 5.79 -43.32 -30.99
CA VAL A 523 5.05 -43.18 -29.72
C VAL A 523 5.96 -42.59 -28.64
N ASP A 524 7.18 -43.09 -28.51
CA ASP A 524 8.14 -42.60 -27.51
C ASP A 524 8.59 -41.16 -27.80
N GLU A 525 8.83 -40.79 -29.07
CA GLU A 525 9.13 -39.41 -29.47
C GLU A 525 7.97 -38.45 -29.15
N VAL A 526 6.73 -38.86 -29.44
CA VAL A 526 5.52 -38.05 -29.14
C VAL A 526 5.33 -37.89 -27.63
N ARG A 527 5.67 -38.90 -26.81
CA ARG A 527 5.67 -38.78 -25.35
C ARG A 527 6.69 -37.76 -24.85
N GLU A 528 7.91 -37.77 -25.38
CA GLU A 528 8.94 -36.77 -25.05
C GLU A 528 8.49 -35.35 -25.43
N ILE A 529 7.88 -35.19 -26.62
CA ILE A 529 7.33 -33.90 -27.05
C ILE A 529 6.23 -33.43 -26.08
N SER A 530 5.31 -34.33 -25.69
CA SER A 530 4.25 -34.01 -24.72
C SER A 530 4.83 -33.54 -23.38
N ARG A 531 5.88 -34.21 -22.88
CA ARG A 531 6.60 -33.80 -21.67
C ARG A 531 7.19 -32.40 -21.80
N HIS A 532 7.86 -32.09 -22.92
CA HIS A 532 8.42 -30.77 -23.17
C HIS A 532 7.36 -29.68 -23.27
N VAL A 533 6.26 -29.93 -23.97
CA VAL A 533 5.17 -28.96 -24.09
C VAL A 533 4.54 -28.66 -22.73
N ASN A 534 4.32 -29.68 -21.90
CA ASN A 534 3.81 -29.48 -20.53
C ASN A 534 4.77 -28.63 -19.68
N ALA A 535 6.08 -28.87 -19.77
CA ALA A 535 7.08 -28.05 -19.08
C ALA A 535 7.08 -26.59 -19.57
N ILE A 536 6.86 -26.34 -20.87
CA ILE A 536 6.71 -24.97 -21.41
C ILE A 536 5.45 -24.30 -20.87
N VAL A 537 4.32 -25.02 -20.80
CA VAL A 537 3.07 -24.48 -20.24
C VAL A 537 3.25 -24.11 -18.77
N GLU A 538 3.88 -24.97 -17.98
CA GLU A 538 4.19 -24.71 -16.57
C GLU A 538 5.11 -23.49 -16.40
N SER A 539 6.24 -23.46 -17.12
CA SER A 539 7.17 -22.34 -17.09
C SER A 539 6.53 -21.02 -17.55
N SER A 540 5.65 -21.05 -18.55
CA SER A 540 4.93 -19.85 -19.01
C SER A 540 3.94 -19.33 -17.96
N ARG A 541 3.32 -20.23 -17.19
CA ARG A 541 2.46 -19.84 -16.06
C ARG A 541 3.28 -19.19 -14.95
N GLU A 542 4.41 -19.78 -14.57
CA GLU A 542 5.32 -19.19 -13.58
C GLU A 542 5.83 -17.81 -14.03
N GLN A 543 6.24 -17.66 -15.29
CA GLN A 543 6.64 -16.36 -15.85
C GLN A 543 5.49 -15.35 -15.80
N SER A 544 4.25 -15.76 -16.08
CA SER A 544 3.10 -14.88 -15.97
C SER A 544 2.86 -14.39 -14.54
N THR A 545 3.07 -15.25 -13.54
CA THR A 545 2.99 -14.86 -12.13
C THR A 545 4.14 -13.91 -11.76
N GLY A 546 5.37 -14.22 -12.15
CA GLY A 546 6.51 -13.33 -11.91
C GLY A 546 6.36 -11.96 -12.58
N LEU A 547 5.79 -11.89 -13.78
CA LEU A 547 5.49 -10.63 -14.46
C LEU A 547 4.41 -9.82 -13.74
N GLN A 548 3.42 -10.46 -13.10
CA GLN A 548 2.45 -9.75 -12.26
C GLN A 548 3.14 -9.11 -11.04
N GLU A 549 4.05 -9.83 -10.38
CA GLU A 549 4.81 -9.27 -9.26
C GLU A 549 5.69 -8.08 -9.69
N ILE A 550 6.37 -8.20 -10.85
CA ILE A 550 7.16 -7.10 -11.41
C ILE A 550 6.26 -5.91 -11.75
N ASN A 551 5.07 -6.15 -12.33
CA ASN A 551 4.11 -5.08 -12.62
C ASN A 551 3.66 -4.35 -11.35
N THR A 552 3.43 -5.08 -10.26
CA THR A 552 3.15 -4.48 -8.95
C THR A 552 4.34 -3.65 -8.45
N ALA A 553 5.57 -4.14 -8.59
CA ALA A 553 6.76 -3.40 -8.20
C ALA A 553 6.95 -2.10 -9.00
N VAL A 554 6.65 -2.12 -10.30
CA VAL A 554 6.69 -0.93 -11.16
C VAL A 554 5.63 0.10 -10.74
N ASN A 555 4.42 -0.33 -10.39
CA ASN A 555 3.39 0.57 -9.84
C ASN A 555 3.84 1.23 -8.52
N VAL A 556 4.55 0.49 -7.65
CA VAL A 556 5.13 1.07 -6.43
C VAL A 556 6.22 2.09 -6.76
N MET A 557 7.06 1.82 -7.76
CA MET A 557 8.08 2.78 -8.22
C MET A 557 7.44 4.03 -8.83
N ASP A 558 6.37 3.91 -9.60
CA ASP A 558 5.62 5.06 -10.13
C ASP A 558 5.07 5.94 -9.00
N HIS A 559 4.41 5.34 -8.01
CA HIS A 559 3.91 6.07 -6.85
C HIS A 559 5.03 6.77 -6.07
N GLY A 560 6.16 6.08 -5.85
CA GLY A 560 7.34 6.69 -5.21
C GLY A 560 7.92 7.85 -6.04
N THR A 561 7.87 7.76 -7.36
CA THR A 561 8.31 8.81 -8.28
C THR A 561 7.39 10.03 -8.20
N GLN A 562 6.08 9.83 -8.14
CA GLN A 562 5.11 10.92 -7.93
C GLN A 562 5.26 11.58 -6.55
N GLN A 563 5.51 10.81 -5.50
CA GLN A 563 5.80 11.35 -4.17
C GLN A 563 7.10 12.17 -4.16
N ASN A 564 8.14 11.73 -4.88
CA ASN A 564 9.36 12.51 -5.03
C ASN A 564 9.10 13.84 -5.74
N ALA A 565 8.26 13.85 -6.80
CA ALA A 565 7.88 15.08 -7.48
C ALA A 565 7.17 16.06 -6.53
N ALA A 566 6.21 15.57 -5.74
CA ALA A 566 5.53 16.38 -4.72
C ALA A 566 6.51 16.91 -3.64
N MET A 567 7.45 16.08 -3.17
CA MET A 567 8.48 16.50 -2.23
C MET A 567 9.42 17.56 -2.81
N VAL A 568 9.75 17.47 -4.10
CA VAL A 568 10.56 18.47 -4.81
C VAL A 568 9.83 19.81 -4.85
N GLU A 569 8.54 19.83 -5.18
CA GLU A 569 7.74 21.06 -5.16
C GLU A 569 7.69 21.68 -3.77
N GLN A 570 7.44 20.86 -2.74
CA GLN A 570 7.40 21.31 -1.35
C GLN A 570 8.75 21.85 -0.88
N SER A 571 9.86 21.16 -1.20
CA SER A 571 11.21 21.58 -0.83
C SER A 571 11.62 22.88 -1.53
N THR A 572 11.21 23.04 -2.79
CA THR A 572 11.42 24.27 -3.57
C THR A 572 10.65 25.44 -2.97
N ALA A 573 9.38 25.23 -2.62
CA ALA A 573 8.55 26.24 -1.97
C ALA A 573 9.09 26.64 -0.58
N ALA A 574 9.51 25.66 0.23
CA ALA A 574 10.12 25.89 1.53
C ALA A 574 11.42 26.70 1.41
N SER A 575 12.27 26.36 0.44
CA SER A 575 13.52 27.08 0.15
C SER A 575 13.27 28.53 -0.25
N HIS A 576 12.26 28.79 -1.10
CA HIS A 576 11.84 30.15 -1.43
C HIS A 576 11.31 30.92 -0.22
N SER A 577 10.61 30.26 0.69
CA SER A 577 10.14 30.88 1.93
C SER A 577 11.31 31.28 2.84
N LEU A 578 12.28 30.39 3.03
CA LEU A 578 13.50 30.65 3.82
C LEU A 578 14.33 31.80 3.24
N ALA A 579 14.53 31.81 1.92
CA ALA A 579 15.25 32.89 1.25
C ALA A 579 14.55 34.25 1.43
N ARG A 580 13.21 34.28 1.35
CA ARG A 580 12.43 35.50 1.62
C ARG A 580 12.55 35.97 3.07
N GLU A 581 12.49 35.05 4.03
CA GLU A 581 12.63 35.39 5.47
C GLU A 581 14.04 35.90 5.79
N ALA A 582 15.07 35.28 5.21
CA ALA A 582 16.46 35.74 5.34
C ALA A 582 16.66 37.13 4.71
N ALA A 583 16.08 37.37 3.53
CA ALA A 583 16.10 38.68 2.89
C ALA A 583 15.38 39.75 3.73
N ALA A 584 14.22 39.42 4.31
CA ALA A 584 13.48 40.31 5.20
C ALA A 584 14.28 40.65 6.47
N LEU A 585 14.93 39.67 7.10
CA LEU A 585 15.84 39.87 8.23
C LEU A 585 17.00 40.80 7.87
N ASN A 586 17.63 40.58 6.71
CA ASN A 586 18.72 41.45 6.23
C ASN A 586 18.24 42.89 5.98
N GLN A 587 17.01 43.05 5.47
CA GLN A 587 16.42 44.38 5.26
C GLN A 587 16.09 45.09 6.59
N LEU A 588 15.64 44.35 7.61
CA LEU A 588 15.46 44.88 8.97
C LEU A 588 16.79 45.28 9.60
N LEU A 589 17.83 44.46 9.44
CA LEU A 589 19.18 44.74 9.94
C LEU A 589 19.82 45.95 9.24
N ALA A 590 19.50 46.20 7.96
CA ALA A 590 19.99 47.36 7.21
C ALA A 590 19.52 48.71 7.78
N GLN A 591 18.50 48.72 8.66
CA GLN A 591 18.08 49.91 9.40
C GLN A 591 19.08 50.29 10.50
N PHE A 592 19.97 49.38 10.89
CA PHE A 592 20.98 49.61 11.90
C PHE A 592 22.36 49.83 11.26
N ASP A 593 23.08 50.84 11.73
CA ASP A 593 24.48 51.05 11.37
C ASP A 593 25.38 50.12 12.18
N LEU A 594 25.63 48.95 11.60
CA LEU A 594 26.51 47.92 12.15
C LEU A 594 27.98 48.12 11.75
N ARG A 595 28.28 49.14 10.92
CA ARG A 595 29.65 49.46 10.51
C ARG A 595 30.33 50.16 11.68
N GLY A 596 30.98 49.37 12.52
CA GLY A 596 31.94 49.90 13.49
C GLY A 596 32.93 50.78 12.73
N GLY A 597 33.17 52.00 13.22
CA GLY A 597 34.06 52.98 12.60
C GLY A 597 35.52 52.50 12.48
N GLN A 598 35.78 51.57 11.57
CA GLN A 598 36.99 51.53 10.78
C GLN A 598 36.72 52.46 9.60
N GLY A 599 37.53 53.52 9.53
CA GLY A 599 37.42 54.54 8.51
C GLY A 599 37.36 53.92 7.11
N SER A 600 36.60 54.61 6.28
CA SER A 600 36.70 54.60 4.83
C SER A 600 38.14 54.45 4.36
N ASP A 601 38.52 53.25 3.91
CA ASP A 601 39.48 53.09 2.82
C ASP A 601 38.70 52.62 1.60
N SER A 602 38.05 53.59 0.97
CA SER A 602 37.53 53.47 -0.38
C SER A 602 38.71 53.51 -1.36
N VAL A 603 39.34 52.37 -1.61
CA VAL A 603 40.24 52.23 -2.77
C VAL A 603 40.00 50.87 -3.43
N LEU A 604 39.59 50.95 -4.71
CA LEU A 604 39.44 49.90 -5.74
C LEU A 604 38.08 49.19 -5.87
N ARG A 605 37.13 49.94 -6.47
CA ARG A 605 36.42 49.41 -7.64
C ARG A 605 37.43 49.19 -8.76
N GLY A 606 37.56 47.96 -9.24
CA GLY A 606 38.30 47.69 -10.47
C GLY A 606 38.35 46.20 -10.78
N GLN A 607 37.50 45.79 -11.74
CA GLN A 607 37.56 44.54 -12.51
C GLN A 607 37.25 43.30 -11.64
N TRP A 608 36.38 42.37 -12.02
CA TRP A 608 36.38 41.62 -13.27
C TRP A 608 34.95 41.28 -13.71
N ALA A 609 34.66 41.62 -14.97
CA ALA A 609 33.72 40.91 -15.81
C ALA A 609 34.53 39.89 -16.61
N ALA A 610 34.11 38.63 -16.57
CA ALA A 610 34.26 37.62 -17.61
C ALA A 610 33.27 36.50 -17.30
#